data_AF-G6FTT6-F1
#
_entry.id   AF-G6FTT6-F1
#
_cell.length_a   1.000
_cell.length_b   1.000
_cell.length_c   1.000
_cell.angle_alpha   90.00
_cell.angle_beta   90.00
_cell.angle_gamma   90.00
#
_symmetry.space_group_name_H-M   'P 1'
#
loop_
_entity.id
_entity.type
_entity.pdbx_description
1 polymer ?
#
loop_
_entity_poly.entity_id
_entity_poly.type
_entity_poly.pdbx_seq_one_letter_code
_entity_poly.pdbx_strand_id
1 'polypeptide(L)'
;MGRLLYEESLSYKGYLIIPFVFGKADNYEIYSYKLLSEIGYTSKFHKVENPAQIYGSSVSNILDIAKEHIDQNSELVSEGDYFKNRYVYRNSLIIIYREEGKYFYDHYPPDSLNNIAAPKIFTSEYECLSWIKQGLDSLHVRRR
;
A
#
# COMPACT_ATOMS: atom_id res chain seq x y z
N MET A 1 -13.65 -4.65 -9.74
CA MET A 1 -12.68 -3.61 -9.35
C MET A 1 -11.29 -4.17 -9.61
N GLY A 2 -10.40 -3.42 -10.26
CA GLY A 2 -9.04 -3.88 -10.57
C GLY A 2 -8.19 -4.07 -9.30
N ARG A 3 -7.08 -4.81 -9.41
CA ARG A 3 -6.12 -4.93 -8.31
C ARG A 3 -5.46 -3.58 -8.00
N LEU A 4 -5.03 -3.42 -6.76
CA LEU A 4 -4.11 -2.37 -6.35
C LEU A 4 -2.72 -2.66 -6.94
N LEU A 5 -2.08 -1.64 -7.53
CA LEU A 5 -0.78 -1.75 -8.18
C LEU A 5 0.31 -1.41 -7.17
N TYR A 6 0.51 -2.30 -6.18
CA TYR A 6 1.47 -2.06 -5.11
C TYR A 6 2.92 -1.90 -5.59
N GLU A 7 3.27 -2.54 -6.71
CA GLU A 7 4.57 -2.42 -7.35
C GLU A 7 4.85 -1.00 -7.87
N GLU A 8 3.80 -0.24 -8.18
CA GLU A 8 3.84 1.15 -8.62
C GLU A 8 3.58 2.14 -7.48
N SER A 9 3.54 1.66 -6.22
CA SER A 9 3.24 2.50 -5.07
C SER A 9 4.41 3.41 -4.67
N LEU A 10 4.07 4.61 -4.20
CA LEU A 10 5.04 5.65 -3.84
C LEU A 10 4.81 6.16 -2.41
N SER A 11 5.86 6.14 -1.59
CA SER A 11 5.85 6.81 -0.28
C SER A 11 6.04 8.32 -0.47
N TYR A 12 5.16 9.11 0.14
CA TYR A 12 5.21 10.57 0.09
C TYR A 12 4.58 11.18 1.34
N LYS A 13 5.37 11.97 2.10
CA LYS A 13 4.94 12.70 3.30
C LYS A 13 4.08 11.87 4.28
N GLY A 14 4.54 10.66 4.62
CA GLY A 14 3.85 9.74 5.55
C GLY A 14 2.60 9.05 4.99
N TYR A 15 2.43 9.08 3.66
CA TYR A 15 1.41 8.31 2.94
C TYR A 15 2.06 7.37 1.94
N LEU A 16 1.47 6.20 1.77
CA LEU A 16 1.68 5.36 0.59
C LEU A 16 0.57 5.66 -0.41
N ILE A 17 0.97 6.20 -1.56
CA ILE A 17 0.10 6.42 -2.71
C ILE A 17 0.06 5.10 -3.50
N ILE A 18 -1.13 4.53 -3.64
CA ILE A 18 -1.34 3.20 -4.22
C ILE A 18 -2.23 3.34 -5.46
N PRO A 19 -1.65 3.35 -6.67
CA PRO A 19 -2.42 3.48 -7.89
C PRO A 19 -3.23 2.21 -8.20
N PHE A 20 -4.32 2.37 -8.93
CA PHE A 20 -5.11 1.26 -9.47
C PHE A 20 -5.86 1.68 -10.73
N VAL A 21 -6.25 0.70 -11.56
CA VAL A 21 -7.11 0.95 -12.72
C VAL A 21 -8.55 1.08 -12.26
N PHE A 22 -9.10 2.29 -12.38
CA PHE A 22 -10.48 2.60 -12.06
C PHE A 22 -11.44 2.08 -13.13
N GLY A 23 -11.08 2.28 -14.41
CA GLY A 23 -11.91 1.89 -15.54
C GLY A 23 -11.12 1.85 -16.84
N LYS A 24 -11.82 1.54 -17.93
CA LYS A 24 -11.28 1.58 -19.29
C LYS A 24 -12.24 2.36 -20.20
N ALA A 25 -11.69 3.20 -21.05
CA ALA A 25 -12.41 3.86 -22.13
C ALA A 25 -11.70 3.51 -23.44
N ASP A 26 -12.39 2.81 -24.34
CA ASP A 26 -11.81 2.16 -25.51
C ASP A 26 -10.58 1.30 -25.13
N ASN A 27 -9.40 1.64 -25.66
CA ASN A 27 -8.13 0.97 -25.40
C ASN A 27 -7.29 1.65 -24.30
N TYR A 28 -7.84 2.67 -23.62
CA TYR A 28 -7.12 3.44 -22.61
C TYR A 28 -7.57 3.05 -21.20
N GLU A 29 -6.59 2.88 -20.31
CA GLU A 29 -6.84 2.69 -18.89
C GLU A 29 -7.00 4.04 -18.18
N ILE A 30 -7.99 4.12 -17.30
CA ILE A 30 -8.23 5.27 -16.44
C ILE A 30 -7.74 4.90 -15.05
N TYR A 31 -6.82 5.67 -14.51
CA TYR A 31 -6.18 5.41 -13.23
C TYR A 31 -6.80 6.26 -12.11
N SER A 32 -6.81 5.67 -10.92
CA SER A 32 -7.11 6.35 -9.67
C SER A 32 -6.12 5.87 -8.59
N TYR A 33 -6.28 6.32 -7.36
CA TYR A 33 -5.35 6.01 -6.26
C TYR A 33 -6.07 5.84 -4.93
N LYS A 34 -5.44 5.08 -4.03
CA LYS A 34 -5.77 5.05 -2.61
C LYS A 34 -4.60 5.59 -1.81
N LEU A 35 -4.91 6.18 -0.65
CA LEU A 35 -3.91 6.59 0.32
C LEU A 35 -3.92 5.64 1.51
N LEU A 36 -2.73 5.21 1.94
CA LEU A 36 -2.52 4.53 3.23
C LEU A 36 -1.63 5.42 4.08
N SER A 37 -2.12 5.88 5.23
CA SER A 37 -1.35 6.75 6.13
C SER A 37 -0.59 5.94 7.18
N GLU A 38 0.65 6.35 7.50
CA GLU A 38 1.49 5.72 8.53
C GLU A 38 0.91 5.86 9.95
N ILE A 39 0.14 6.92 10.22
CA ILE A 39 -0.52 7.12 11.54
C ILE A 39 -1.90 6.46 11.64
N GLY A 40 -2.27 5.63 10.65
CA GLY A 40 -3.53 4.88 10.70
C GLY A 40 -4.76 5.79 10.68
N TYR A 41 -5.83 5.36 11.35
CA TYR A 41 -7.13 6.05 11.42
C TYR A 41 -7.09 7.46 12.01
N THR A 42 -5.97 7.89 12.59
CA THR A 42 -5.81 9.28 13.04
C THR A 42 -5.66 10.26 11.87
N SER A 43 -5.26 9.77 10.68
CA SER A 43 -5.27 10.58 9.46
C SER A 43 -6.62 10.49 8.75
N LYS A 44 -7.16 11.66 8.36
CA LYS A 44 -8.35 11.77 7.49
C LYS A 44 -8.18 11.10 6.12
N PHE A 45 -6.95 10.80 5.71
CA PHE A 45 -6.61 10.18 4.44
C PHE A 45 -6.17 8.72 4.56
N HIS A 46 -6.40 8.08 5.70
CA HIS A 46 -6.11 6.66 5.85
C HIS A 46 -7.15 5.77 5.17
N LYS A 47 -6.69 4.96 4.21
CA LYS A 47 -7.48 4.04 3.37
C LYS A 47 -8.54 4.74 2.50
N VAL A 48 -8.36 6.03 2.22
CA VAL A 48 -9.27 6.80 1.39
C VAL A 48 -8.97 6.59 -0.09
N GLU A 49 -10.02 6.38 -0.88
CA GLU A 49 -9.95 6.27 -2.33
C GLU A 49 -10.21 7.65 -2.96
N ASN A 50 -9.30 8.06 -3.84
CA ASN A 50 -9.39 9.26 -4.66
C ASN A 50 -9.90 10.52 -3.94
N PRO A 51 -9.25 10.98 -2.85
CA PRO A 51 -9.71 12.16 -2.12
C PRO A 51 -9.68 13.44 -2.97
N ALA A 52 -8.88 13.51 -4.05
CA ALA A 52 -8.91 14.62 -5.00
C ALA A 52 -10.11 14.58 -5.97
N GLN A 53 -10.77 13.42 -6.12
CA GLN A 53 -11.80 13.18 -7.13
C GLN A 53 -11.33 13.40 -8.58
N ILE A 54 -10.02 13.22 -8.83
CA ILE A 54 -9.39 13.39 -10.14
C ILE A 54 -8.86 12.03 -10.61
N TYR A 55 -9.00 11.76 -11.90
CA TYR A 55 -8.53 10.53 -12.54
C TYR A 55 -7.34 10.83 -13.44
N GLY A 56 -6.43 9.86 -13.55
CA GLY A 56 -5.21 9.98 -14.36
C GLY A 56 -5.25 9.13 -15.62
N SER A 57 -4.50 9.56 -16.64
CA SER A 57 -4.32 8.81 -17.90
C SER A 57 -3.16 7.81 -17.87
N SER A 58 -2.36 7.84 -16.81
CA SER A 58 -1.23 6.94 -16.58
C SER A 58 -0.93 6.83 -15.09
N VAL A 59 -0.14 5.84 -14.71
CA VAL A 59 0.38 5.67 -13.35
C VAL A 59 1.14 6.92 -12.89
N SER A 60 2.08 7.44 -13.70
CA SER A 60 2.85 8.64 -13.32
C SER A 60 1.94 9.84 -13.07
N ASN A 61 0.96 10.06 -13.95
CA ASN A 61 0.05 11.18 -13.83
C ASN A 61 -0.81 11.10 -12.56
N ILE A 62 -1.34 9.92 -12.20
CA ILE A 62 -2.15 9.79 -10.98
C ILE A 62 -1.30 9.92 -9.70
N LEU A 63 -0.03 9.51 -9.74
CA LEU A 63 0.91 9.72 -8.63
C LEU A 63 1.18 11.22 -8.42
N ASP A 64 1.33 12.00 -9.49
CA ASP A 64 1.56 13.44 -9.39
C ASP A 64 0.33 14.19 -8.88
N ILE A 65 -0.87 13.83 -9.35
CA ILE A 65 -2.14 14.32 -8.81
C ILE A 65 -2.25 14.04 -7.29
N ALA A 66 -1.91 12.82 -6.88
CA ALA A 66 -1.97 12.43 -5.47
C ALA A 66 -0.98 13.22 -4.60
N LYS A 67 0.24 13.47 -5.09
CA LYS A 67 1.23 14.32 -4.39
C LYS A 67 0.71 15.75 -4.24
N GLU A 68 0.20 16.35 -5.31
CA GLU A 68 -0.36 17.70 -5.28
C GLU A 68 -1.51 17.80 -4.27
N HIS A 69 -2.39 16.80 -4.24
CA HIS A 69 -3.46 16.73 -3.25
C HIS A 69 -2.91 16.67 -1.82
N ILE A 70 -1.90 15.82 -1.55
CA ILE A 70 -1.25 15.72 -0.23
C ILE A 70 -0.62 17.07 0.15
N ASP A 71 0.08 17.72 -0.78
CA ASP A 71 0.75 19.01 -0.54
C ASP A 71 -0.24 20.11 -0.13
N GLN A 72 -1.42 20.13 -0.72
CA GLN A 72 -2.45 21.14 -0.46
C GLN A 72 -3.29 20.86 0.79
N ASN A 73 -3.43 19.58 1.20
CA ASN A 73 -4.47 19.18 2.15
C ASN A 73 -3.96 18.42 3.39
N SER A 74 -2.71 17.96 3.39
CA SER A 74 -2.15 17.19 4.51
C SER A 74 -1.54 18.11 5.56
N GLU A 75 -1.94 17.87 6.81
CA GLU A 75 -1.31 18.46 8.00
C GLU A 75 -0.19 17.56 8.56
N LEU A 76 -0.03 16.37 7.99
CA LEU A 76 0.96 15.40 8.43
C LEU A 76 2.35 15.78 7.95
N VAL A 77 3.26 15.95 8.91
CA VAL A 77 4.70 16.06 8.68
C VAL A 77 5.32 14.76 9.20
N SER A 78 5.76 13.89 8.28
CA SER A 78 6.46 12.66 8.65
C SER A 78 7.94 12.94 8.84
N GLU A 79 8.52 12.45 9.94
CA GLU A 79 9.96 12.52 10.22
C GLU A 79 10.74 11.34 9.59
N GLY A 80 10.05 10.39 8.95
CA GLY A 80 10.65 9.19 8.39
C GLY A 80 9.92 8.65 7.17
N ASP A 81 10.24 7.41 6.80
CA ASP A 81 9.53 6.68 5.76
C ASP A 81 9.08 5.32 6.32
N TYR A 82 7.90 5.29 6.94
CA TYR A 82 7.28 4.06 7.43
C TYR A 82 7.14 2.99 6.33
N PHE A 83 6.97 3.43 5.08
CA PHE A 83 6.79 2.55 3.92
C PHE A 83 8.09 2.18 3.21
N LYS A 84 9.25 2.50 3.82
CA LYS A 84 10.58 2.19 3.27
C LYS A 84 10.77 0.70 3.05
N ASN A 85 10.37 -0.12 4.02
CA ASN A 85 10.52 -1.57 4.00
C ASN A 85 9.23 -2.24 3.52
N ARG A 86 8.71 -1.77 2.38
CA ARG A 86 7.55 -2.36 1.71
C ARG A 86 7.99 -3.38 0.67
N TYR A 87 7.23 -4.46 0.56
CA TYR A 87 7.47 -5.58 -0.32
C TYR A 87 6.18 -5.94 -1.05
N VAL A 88 6.31 -6.34 -2.31
CA VAL A 88 5.20 -6.87 -3.10
C VAL A 88 5.46 -8.33 -3.37
N TYR A 89 4.53 -9.20 -2.94
CA TYR A 89 4.60 -10.63 -3.19
C TYR A 89 3.24 -11.17 -3.55
N ARG A 90 3.12 -11.80 -4.73
CA ARG A 90 1.84 -12.32 -5.27
C ARG A 90 0.73 -11.27 -5.23
N ASN A 91 1.05 -10.07 -5.70
CA ASN A 91 0.19 -8.88 -5.71
C ASN A 91 -0.29 -8.41 -4.32
N SER A 92 0.27 -8.95 -3.22
CA SER A 92 -0.03 -8.48 -1.87
C SER A 92 1.05 -7.51 -1.42
N LEU A 93 0.67 -6.50 -0.66
CA LEU A 93 1.60 -5.56 -0.03
C LEU A 93 1.94 -6.04 1.37
N ILE A 94 3.23 -6.12 1.66
CA ILE A 94 3.78 -6.45 2.96
C ILE A 94 4.61 -5.25 3.40
N ILE A 95 4.35 -4.69 4.57
CA ILE A 95 5.17 -3.61 5.13
C ILE A 95 5.78 -4.15 6.41
N ILE A 96 7.11 -4.11 6.52
CA ILE A 96 7.81 -4.55 7.73
C ILE A 96 8.31 -3.33 8.49
N TYR A 97 8.04 -3.31 9.79
CA TYR A 97 8.55 -2.27 10.68
C TYR A 97 9.18 -2.89 11.93
N ARG A 98 10.06 -2.11 12.55
CA ARG A 98 10.79 -2.51 13.74
C ARG A 98 10.40 -1.63 14.91
N GLU A 99 10.02 -2.26 16.01
CA GLU A 99 9.66 -1.60 17.26
C GLU A 99 10.33 -2.37 18.41
N GLU A 100 11.02 -1.67 19.31
CA GLU A 100 11.74 -2.27 20.46
C GLU A 100 12.64 -3.47 20.13
N GLY A 101 13.29 -3.46 18.96
CA GLY A 101 14.16 -4.58 18.54
C GLY A 101 13.42 -5.80 18.00
N LYS A 102 12.10 -5.74 17.89
CA LYS A 102 11.24 -6.77 17.31
C LYS A 102 10.72 -6.34 15.94
N TYR A 103 10.42 -7.32 15.10
CA TYR A 103 9.89 -7.09 13.75
C TYR A 103 8.41 -7.47 13.70
N PHE A 104 7.64 -6.56 13.13
CA PHE A 104 6.21 -6.66 12.88
C PHE A 104 5.95 -6.46 11.40
N TYR A 105 4.74 -6.80 10.97
CA TYR A 105 4.35 -6.59 9.60
C TYR A 105 2.87 -6.24 9.48
N ASP A 106 2.58 -5.45 8.46
CA ASP A 106 1.26 -5.34 7.88
C ASP A 106 1.18 -6.20 6.62
N HIS A 107 -0.01 -6.70 6.32
CA HIS A 107 -0.28 -7.47 5.11
C HIS A 107 -1.60 -7.03 4.50
N TYR A 108 -1.54 -6.47 3.29
CA TYR A 108 -2.69 -6.00 2.53
C TYR A 108 -2.92 -6.88 1.28
N PRO A 109 -4.10 -7.48 1.12
CA PRO A 109 -4.45 -8.27 -0.06
C PRO A 109 -4.44 -7.45 -1.36
N PRO A 110 -4.42 -8.09 -2.54
CA PRO A 110 -4.35 -7.41 -3.84
C PRO A 110 -5.48 -6.43 -4.16
N ASP A 111 -6.62 -6.55 -3.49
CA ASP A 111 -7.87 -5.86 -3.81
C ASP A 111 -8.37 -4.95 -2.68
N SER A 112 -7.71 -4.94 -1.52
CA SER A 112 -8.18 -4.19 -0.35
C SER A 112 -7.05 -3.69 0.53
N LEU A 113 -7.26 -2.53 1.14
CA LEU A 113 -6.40 -2.01 2.21
C LEU A 113 -6.86 -2.50 3.59
N ASN A 114 -7.38 -3.73 3.68
CA ASN A 114 -7.65 -4.35 4.96
C ASN A 114 -6.41 -5.10 5.43
N ASN A 115 -5.85 -4.74 6.58
CA ASN A 115 -4.68 -5.42 7.12
C ASN A 115 -5.12 -6.80 7.66
N ILE A 116 -4.56 -7.87 7.10
CA ILE A 116 -4.82 -9.26 7.47
C ILE A 116 -3.62 -9.92 8.15
N ALA A 117 -2.66 -9.12 8.65
CA ALA A 117 -1.53 -9.65 9.38
C ALA A 117 -2.00 -10.45 10.62
N ALA A 118 -1.47 -11.66 10.74
CA ALA A 118 -1.60 -12.44 11.97
C ALA A 118 -0.69 -11.85 13.06
N PRO A 119 -1.12 -11.84 14.33
CA PRO A 119 -0.33 -11.32 15.45
C PRO A 119 0.88 -12.23 15.71
N LYS A 120 1.99 -11.94 15.04
CA LYS A 120 3.24 -12.68 15.17
C LYS A 120 4.42 -11.71 15.20
N ILE A 121 5.32 -11.97 16.14
CA ILE A 121 6.52 -11.16 16.38
C ILE A 121 7.72 -11.94 15.86
N PHE A 122 8.62 -11.26 15.17
CA PHE A 122 9.83 -11.86 14.60
C PHE A 122 11.09 -11.23 15.18
N THR A 123 12.19 -11.98 15.10
CA THR A 123 13.51 -11.53 15.56
C THR A 123 14.34 -10.89 14.45
N SER A 124 13.96 -11.12 13.19
CA SER A 124 14.57 -10.49 12.02
C SER A 124 13.57 -10.25 10.90
N GLU A 125 13.88 -9.29 10.03
CA GLU A 125 13.13 -9.03 8.79
C GLU A 125 13.09 -10.26 7.87
N TYR A 126 14.20 -10.99 7.77
CA TYR A 126 14.31 -12.21 6.97
C TYR A 126 13.36 -13.31 7.45
N GLU A 127 13.30 -13.53 8.76
CA GLU A 127 12.40 -14.50 9.38
C GLU A 127 10.93 -14.14 9.09
N CYS A 128 10.59 -12.86 9.23
CA CYS A 128 9.26 -12.33 8.94
C CYS A 128 8.87 -12.58 7.48
N LEU A 129 9.69 -12.15 6.52
CA LEU A 129 9.44 -12.34 5.08
C LEU A 129 9.31 -13.81 4.70
N SER A 130 10.18 -14.66 5.25
CA SER A 130 10.18 -16.10 4.95
C SER A 130 8.88 -16.76 5.41
N TRP A 131 8.42 -16.43 6.62
CA TRP A 131 7.16 -16.95 7.16
C TRP A 131 5.94 -16.48 6.35
N ILE A 132 5.89 -15.21 5.97
CA ILE A 132 4.79 -14.66 5.15
C ILE A 132 4.75 -15.33 3.78
N LYS A 133 5.90 -15.47 3.11
CA LYS A 133 6.00 -16.15 1.81
C LYS A 133 5.51 -17.60 1.88
N GLN A 134 5.95 -18.36 2.89
CA GLN A 134 5.49 -19.74 3.11
C GLN A 134 3.97 -19.83 3.30
N GLY A 135 3.38 -18.90 4.06
CA GLY A 135 1.93 -18.81 4.24
C GLY A 135 1.19 -18.55 2.92
N LEU A 136 1.66 -17.56 2.16
CA LEU A 136 1.09 -17.20 0.85
C LEU A 136 1.26 -18.32 -0.19
N ASP A 137 2.40 -19.03 -0.16
CA ASP A 137 2.68 -20.18 -1.02
C ASP A 137 1.69 -21.33 -0.74
N SER A 138 1.51 -21.67 0.53
CA SER A 138 0.63 -22.75 0.97
C SER A 138 -0.84 -22.51 0.60
N LEU A 139 -1.31 -21.26 0.70
CA LEU A 139 -2.69 -20.89 0.34
C LEU A 139 -2.97 -21.04 -1.16
N HIS A 140 -1.98 -20.80 -2.01
CA HIS A 140 -2.15 -20.89 -3.46
C HIS A 140 -2.12 -22.33 -3.97
N VAL A 141 -1.32 -23.19 -3.35
CA VAL A 141 -1.33 -24.62 -3.66
C VAL A 141 -2.72 -25.21 -3.36
N ARG A 142 -3.40 -24.75 -2.31
CA ARG A 142 -4.75 -25.20 -1.94
C ARG A 142 -5.87 -24.66 -2.84
N ARG A 143 -5.61 -23.61 -3.62
CA ARG A 143 -6.60 -22.98 -4.52
C ARG A 143 -6.48 -23.44 -5.98
N ARG A 144 -5.51 -24.30 -6.29
CA ARG A 144 -5.35 -24.99 -7.57
C ARG A 144 -5.87 -26.41 -7.45
#